data_AF-A0AAN9GD39-F1
#
_entry.id   AF-A0AAN9GD39-F1
#
_cell.length_a   1.000
_cell.length_b   1.000
_cell.length_c   1.000
_cell.angle_alpha   90.00
_cell.angle_beta   90.00
_cell.angle_gamma   90.00
#
_symmetry.space_group_name_H-M   'P 1'
#
loop_
_entity.id
_entity.type
_entity.pdbx_description
1 polymer ?
#
loop_
_entity_poly.entity_id
_entity_poly.type
_entity_poly.pdbx_seq_one_letter_code
_entity_poly.pdbx_strand_id
1 'polypeptide(L)'
;MTDLKSTVKNCGADAIHSVVENGRQKFLCFTRLPEADDVWFVVVSDGVNVWRSEFDEDGMEAQRDLVNISTTEAFLTRFKDGFAAGEVSVARVGTKMSLTIGKGAAAMNLDLYETTAADKKTELQTVLFRLAEQTSTLETKLSAANQSLEKLKAQKTGPSGMNALMDLGAKKIGAQAKAKPRKTGMSVVNPASRKRKAAKGVVFD
;
A
#
# COMPACT_ATOMS: atom_id res chain seq x y z
N MET A 1 13.81 20.17 19.33
CA MET A 1 14.64 19.34 18.45
C MET A 1 14.00 17.97 18.45
N THR A 2 13.59 17.46 17.30
CA THR A 2 13.00 16.11 17.19
C THR A 2 14.16 15.13 17.14
N ASP A 3 14.21 14.20 18.09
CA ASP A 3 15.25 13.17 18.15
C ASP A 3 15.25 12.30 16.89
N LEU A 4 16.43 11.89 16.42
CA LEU A 4 16.65 11.16 15.16
C LEU A 4 15.75 9.92 15.06
N LYS A 5 15.65 9.14 16.14
CA LYS A 5 14.81 7.93 16.17
C LYS A 5 13.36 8.25 15.85
N SER A 6 12.83 9.31 16.44
CA SER A 6 11.46 9.74 16.25
C SER A 6 11.24 10.17 14.81
N THR A 7 12.18 10.92 14.23
CA THR A 7 12.12 11.38 12.84
C THR A 7 12.13 10.21 11.85
N VAL A 8 13.04 9.25 12.02
CA VAL A 8 13.14 8.05 11.16
C VAL A 8 11.85 7.21 11.20
N LYS A 9 11.29 6.98 12.40
CA LYS A 9 10.02 6.24 12.58
C LYS A 9 8.83 7.00 11.98
N ASN A 10 8.74 8.31 12.20
CA ASN A 10 7.65 9.13 11.64
C ASN A 10 7.67 9.14 10.10
N CYS A 11 8.86 9.11 9.51
CA CYS A 11 9.01 8.99 8.06
C CYS A 11 8.80 7.57 7.53
N GLY A 12 8.65 6.55 8.40
CA GLY A 12 8.51 5.15 8.01
C GLY A 12 9.74 4.59 7.31
N ALA A 13 10.93 5.12 7.63
CA ALA A 13 12.21 4.70 7.05
C ALA A 13 12.98 3.74 7.99
N ASP A 14 12.40 3.38 9.13
CA ASP A 14 12.99 2.54 10.17
C ASP A 14 13.05 1.05 9.80
N ALA A 15 12.18 0.57 8.92
CA ALA A 15 12.10 -0.85 8.58
C ALA A 15 11.61 -1.12 7.15
N ILE A 16 12.18 -0.43 6.16
CA ILE A 16 11.87 -0.66 4.74
C ILE A 16 12.82 -1.72 4.15
N HIS A 17 12.35 -2.45 3.15
CA HIS A 17 13.17 -3.43 2.43
C HIS A 17 12.73 -3.56 0.98
N SER A 18 13.66 -3.97 0.12
CA SER A 18 13.43 -4.25 -1.29
C SER A 18 14.41 -5.32 -1.77
N VAL A 19 13.94 -6.19 -2.66
CA VAL A 19 14.80 -7.17 -3.34
C VAL A 19 15.13 -6.61 -4.71
N VAL A 20 16.42 -6.51 -5.01
CA VAL A 20 16.93 -6.00 -6.28
C VAL A 20 17.78 -7.05 -6.97
N GLU A 21 17.77 -7.02 -8.29
CA GLU A 21 18.60 -7.91 -9.11
C GLU A 21 19.66 -7.07 -9.82
N ASN A 22 20.92 -7.52 -9.77
CA ASN A 22 21.98 -7.00 -10.61
C ASN A 22 22.66 -8.18 -11.32
N GLY A 23 22.46 -8.27 -12.63
CA GLY A 23 22.90 -9.41 -13.42
C GLY A 23 22.20 -10.70 -13.02
N ARG A 24 22.96 -11.69 -12.53
CA ARG A 24 22.42 -12.99 -12.07
C ARG A 24 22.32 -13.09 -10.55
N GLN A 25 22.66 -12.02 -9.83
CA GLN A 25 22.71 -12.01 -8.37
C GLN A 25 21.52 -11.20 -7.82
N LYS A 26 20.93 -11.71 -6.75
CA LYS A 26 19.88 -11.01 -6.00
C LYS A 26 20.48 -10.39 -4.76
N PHE A 27 19.96 -9.23 -4.40
CA PHE A 27 20.35 -8.52 -3.19
C PHE A 27 19.11 -8.10 -2.43
N LEU A 28 19.18 -8.22 -1.11
CA LEU A 28 18.21 -7.65 -0.19
C LEU A 28 18.76 -6.32 0.31
N CYS A 29 18.09 -5.24 -0.03
CA CYS A 29 18.34 -3.91 0.52
C CYS A 29 17.34 -3.67 1.64
N PHE A 30 17.79 -3.18 2.78
CA PHE A 30 16.89 -2.84 3.88
C PHE A 30 17.47 -1.77 4.79
N THR A 31 16.58 -1.14 5.55
CA THR A 31 16.96 -0.25 6.64
C THR A 31 16.58 -0.87 7.97
N ARG A 32 17.26 -0.43 9.03
CA ARG A 32 16.87 -0.75 10.40
C ARG A 32 17.28 0.36 11.36
N LEU A 33 16.47 0.57 12.38
CA LEU A 33 16.77 1.41 13.53
C LEU A 33 16.65 0.57 14.81
N PRO A 34 17.75 0.17 15.46
CA PRO A 34 17.71 -0.49 16.76
C PRO A 34 16.97 0.34 17.80
N GLU A 35 16.36 -0.33 18.76
CA GLU A 35 15.80 0.37 19.92
C GLU A 35 16.90 0.90 20.86
N ALA A 36 18.01 0.17 20.96
CA ALA A 36 19.13 0.49 21.85
C ALA A 36 19.97 1.68 21.38
N ASP A 37 20.06 1.91 20.06
CA ASP A 37 21.05 2.81 19.46
C ASP A 37 20.38 3.93 18.70
N ASP A 38 20.90 5.16 18.81
CA ASP A 38 20.47 6.33 18.02
C ASP A 38 21.14 6.34 16.63
N VAL A 39 21.34 5.16 16.05
CA VAL A 39 22.01 4.98 14.76
C VAL A 39 21.08 4.28 13.79
N TRP A 40 20.85 4.90 12.65
CA TRP A 40 20.09 4.33 11.56
C TRP A 40 21.00 3.61 10.57
N PHE A 41 20.64 2.38 10.21
CA PHE A 41 21.46 1.55 9.34
C PHE A 41 20.79 1.37 7.99
N VAL A 42 21.58 1.51 6.93
CA VAL A 42 21.23 1.11 5.57
C VAL A 42 22.09 -0.09 5.20
N VAL A 43 21.45 -1.19 4.84
CA VAL A 43 22.11 -2.50 4.69
C VAL A 43 21.77 -3.12 3.34
N VAL A 44 22.77 -3.71 2.70
CA VAL A 44 22.63 -4.54 1.50
C VAL A 44 23.24 -5.89 1.78
N SER A 45 22.55 -6.97 1.40
CA SER A 45 23.07 -8.33 1.50
C SER A 45 22.80 -9.13 0.24
N ASP A 46 23.73 -10.00 -0.14
CA ASP A 46 23.52 -11.01 -1.18
C ASP A 46 23.04 -12.37 -0.61
N GLY A 47 22.67 -12.40 0.67
CA GLY A 47 22.32 -13.61 1.42
C GLY A 47 23.51 -14.31 2.09
N VAL A 48 24.74 -13.87 1.81
CA VAL A 48 25.97 -14.40 2.42
C VAL A 48 26.78 -13.27 3.04
N ASN A 49 27.09 -12.25 2.26
CA ASN A 49 27.82 -11.06 2.64
C ASN A 49 26.85 -9.93 2.98
N VAL A 50 27.36 -8.97 3.75
CA VAL A 50 26.59 -7.83 4.22
C VAL A 50 27.46 -6.59 4.08
N TRP A 51 26.89 -5.56 3.48
CA TRP A 51 27.45 -4.22 3.41
C TRP A 51 26.51 -3.28 4.16
N ARG A 52 27.05 -2.40 4.99
CA ARG A 52 26.24 -1.42 5.72
C ARG A 52 26.84 -0.02 5.66
N SER A 53 25.97 0.95 5.86
CA SER A 53 26.32 2.32 6.22
C SER A 53 25.51 2.71 7.45
N GLU A 54 26.14 3.49 8.32
CA GLU A 54 25.63 3.86 9.64
C GLU A 54 25.45 5.37 9.69
N PHE A 55 24.30 5.82 10.16
CA PHE A 55 23.94 7.23 10.23
C PHE A 55 23.47 7.57 11.63
N ASP A 56 24.35 8.23 12.39
CA ASP A 56 23.97 9.09 13.51
C ASP A 56 23.46 10.45 12.98
N GLU A 57 23.19 11.40 13.89
CA GLU A 57 22.64 12.72 13.51
C GLU A 57 23.60 13.48 12.59
N ASP A 58 24.88 13.55 12.95
CA ASP A 58 25.92 14.24 12.17
C ASP A 58 26.19 13.56 10.83
N GLY A 59 26.29 12.23 10.80
CA GLY A 59 26.48 11.46 9.58
C GLY A 59 25.29 11.58 8.63
N MET A 60 24.08 11.65 9.16
CA MET A 60 22.87 11.89 8.36
C MET A 60 22.87 13.29 7.77
N GLU A 61 23.25 14.30 8.53
CA GLU A 61 23.39 15.68 8.04
C GLU A 61 24.45 15.78 6.93
N ALA A 62 25.63 15.22 7.14
CA ALA A 62 26.70 15.21 6.14
C ALA A 62 26.27 14.54 4.83
N GLN A 63 25.59 13.38 4.93
CA GLN A 63 25.09 12.68 3.75
C GLN A 63 23.98 13.47 3.05
N ARG A 64 23.09 14.10 3.81
CA ARG A 64 22.00 14.94 3.31
C ARG A 64 22.56 16.12 2.50
N ASP A 65 23.58 16.79 3.02
CA ASP A 65 24.25 17.90 2.35
C ASP A 65 24.98 17.44 1.08
N LEU A 66 25.62 16.26 1.11
CA LEU A 66 26.26 15.67 -0.07
C LEU A 66 25.27 15.42 -1.21
N VAL A 67 24.03 15.03 -0.90
CA VAL A 67 22.97 14.79 -1.89
C VAL A 67 22.07 16.02 -2.13
N ASN A 68 22.43 17.17 -1.55
CA ASN A 68 21.74 18.46 -1.67
C ASN A 68 20.24 18.40 -1.33
N ILE A 69 19.90 17.75 -0.20
CA ILE A 69 18.54 17.71 0.33
C ILE A 69 18.45 18.62 1.56
N SER A 70 17.42 19.45 1.68
CA SER A 70 17.38 20.50 2.71
C SER A 70 16.96 20.04 4.09
N THR A 71 16.21 18.94 4.23
CA THR A 71 15.74 18.44 5.53
C THR A 71 15.92 16.95 5.69
N THR A 72 16.07 16.50 6.93
CA THR A 72 16.19 15.09 7.28
C THR A 72 14.94 14.30 6.90
N GLU A 73 13.75 14.88 7.06
CA GLU A 73 12.49 14.25 6.67
C GLU A 73 12.39 14.05 5.16
N ALA A 74 12.86 15.02 4.36
CA ALA A 74 12.88 14.90 2.91
C ALA A 74 13.87 13.81 2.45
N PHE A 75 15.01 13.70 3.13
CA PHE A 75 15.99 12.64 2.90
C PHE A 75 15.40 11.25 3.19
N LEU A 76 14.81 11.06 4.36
CA LEU A 76 14.18 9.79 4.77
C LEU A 76 12.95 9.43 3.92
N THR A 77 12.16 10.43 3.53
CA THR A 77 11.01 10.22 2.65
C THR A 77 11.46 9.70 1.28
N ARG A 78 12.60 10.18 0.77
CA ARG A 78 13.18 9.69 -0.49
C ARG A 78 13.61 8.23 -0.41
N PHE A 79 14.11 7.77 0.74
CA PHE A 79 14.33 6.35 0.99
C PHE A 79 13.02 5.57 0.91
N LYS A 80 12.02 5.96 1.71
CA LYS A 80 10.73 5.27 1.74
C LYS A 80 10.11 5.19 0.34
N ASP A 81 10.03 6.32 -0.36
CA ASP A 81 9.38 6.41 -1.66
C ASP A 81 10.15 5.64 -2.73
N GLY A 82 11.49 5.72 -2.73
CA GLY A 82 12.33 4.98 -3.66
C GLY A 82 12.20 3.46 -3.47
N PHE A 83 12.17 2.98 -2.22
CA PHE A 83 11.93 1.57 -1.93
C PHE A 83 10.52 1.13 -2.33
N ALA A 84 9.49 1.92 -2.01
CA ALA A 84 8.11 1.62 -2.34
C ALA A 84 7.86 1.57 -3.85
N ALA A 85 8.54 2.44 -4.61
CA ALA A 85 8.45 2.50 -6.06
C ALA A 85 9.36 1.48 -6.78
N GLY A 86 10.16 0.70 -6.05
CA GLY A 86 11.13 -0.22 -6.63
C GLY A 86 12.28 0.48 -7.38
N GLU A 87 12.56 1.73 -7.04
CA GLU A 87 13.61 2.55 -7.65
C GLU A 87 14.91 2.41 -6.85
N VAL A 88 15.32 1.16 -6.64
CA VAL A 88 16.53 0.81 -5.90
C VAL A 88 17.39 -0.06 -6.79
N SER A 89 18.67 0.28 -6.89
CA SER A 89 19.66 -0.55 -7.57
C SER A 89 20.95 -0.60 -6.80
N VAL A 90 21.71 -1.67 -6.97
CA VAL A 90 23.00 -1.86 -6.31
C VAL A 90 24.07 -2.11 -7.35
N ALA A 91 25.30 -1.68 -7.07
CA ALA A 91 26.47 -1.98 -7.88
C ALA A 91 27.70 -2.18 -6.99
N ARG A 92 28.44 -3.27 -7.23
CA ARG A 92 29.71 -3.49 -6.55
C ARG A 92 30.80 -2.65 -7.22
N VAL A 93 31.46 -1.79 -6.45
CA VAL A 93 32.54 -0.91 -6.92
C VAL A 93 33.79 -1.18 -6.09
N GLY A 94 34.66 -2.05 -6.58
CA GLY A 94 35.82 -2.52 -5.80
C GLY A 94 35.40 -3.27 -4.53
N THR A 95 35.78 -2.74 -3.37
CA THR A 95 35.45 -3.32 -2.04
C THR A 95 34.14 -2.81 -1.46
N LYS A 96 33.52 -1.78 -2.05
CA LYS A 96 32.26 -1.20 -1.58
C LYS A 96 31.06 -1.63 -2.40
N MET A 97 29.90 -1.56 -1.78
CA MET A 97 28.60 -1.69 -2.45
C MET A 97 27.97 -0.30 -2.58
N SER A 98 27.71 0.13 -3.80
CA SER A 98 26.99 1.37 -4.06
C SER A 98 25.49 1.07 -4.14
N LEU A 99 24.69 1.74 -3.31
CA LEU A 99 23.24 1.68 -3.33
C LEU A 99 22.71 2.98 -3.94
N THR A 100 21.95 2.85 -5.02
CA THR A 100 21.27 3.96 -5.70
C THR A 100 19.79 3.91 -5.37
N ILE A 101 19.22 5.07 -5.00
CA ILE A 101 17.79 5.22 -4.69
C ILE A 101 17.21 6.36 -5.53
N GLY A 102 16.11 6.09 -6.21
CA GLY A 102 15.47 6.98 -7.17
C GLY A 102 16.00 6.79 -8.60
N LYS A 103 15.54 7.64 -9.51
CA LYS A 103 15.92 7.61 -10.94
C LYS A 103 16.42 8.95 -11.44
N GLY A 104 17.30 8.90 -12.45
CA GLY A 104 17.76 10.06 -13.20
C GLY A 104 18.49 11.08 -12.33
N ALA A 105 18.25 12.37 -12.58
CA ALA A 105 18.87 13.47 -11.83
C ALA A 105 18.47 13.52 -10.35
N ALA A 106 17.40 12.83 -9.97
CA ALA A 106 16.95 12.67 -8.59
C ALA A 106 17.36 11.30 -8.00
N ALA A 107 18.34 10.61 -8.56
CA ALA A 107 18.96 9.48 -7.89
C ALA A 107 19.93 9.96 -6.79
N MET A 108 19.94 9.30 -5.65
CA MET A 108 20.97 9.47 -4.63
C MET A 108 21.78 8.19 -4.49
N ASN A 109 23.08 8.32 -4.29
CA ASN A 109 24.00 7.19 -4.16
C ASN A 109 24.57 7.15 -2.75
N LEU A 110 24.63 5.95 -2.19
CA LEU A 110 25.25 5.67 -0.90
C LEU A 110 26.33 4.62 -1.09
N ASP A 111 27.47 4.83 -0.45
CA ASP A 111 28.52 3.83 -0.35
C ASP A 111 28.35 3.03 0.93
N LEU A 112 28.30 1.71 0.81
CA LEU A 112 28.21 0.76 1.90
C LEU A 112 29.47 -0.11 1.93
N TYR A 113 29.92 -0.45 3.12
CA TYR A 113 31.16 -1.18 3.34
C TYR A 113 30.90 -2.54 3.95
N GLU A 114 31.72 -3.53 3.57
CA GLU A 114 31.55 -4.90 4.05
C GLU A 114 31.76 -4.96 5.56
N THR A 115 30.85 -5.62 6.26
CA THR A 115 30.86 -5.70 7.72
C THR A 115 31.76 -6.81 8.23
N THR A 116 32.08 -6.76 9.53
CA THR A 116 32.77 -7.86 10.21
C THR A 116 31.93 -9.16 10.18
N ALA A 117 32.56 -10.30 10.46
CA ALA A 117 31.86 -11.58 10.52
C ALA A 117 30.79 -11.62 11.63
N ALA A 118 31.03 -10.93 12.76
CA ALA A 118 30.09 -10.85 13.87
C ALA A 118 28.84 -10.05 13.46
N ASP A 119 29.05 -8.87 12.87
CA ASP A 119 27.98 -8.01 12.38
C ASP A 119 27.16 -8.68 11.27
N LYS A 120 27.84 -9.32 10.31
CA LYS A 120 27.22 -10.07 9.20
C LYS A 120 26.23 -11.11 9.73
N LYS A 121 26.61 -11.86 10.76
CA LYS A 121 25.73 -12.85 11.41
C LYS A 121 24.52 -12.18 12.05
N THR A 122 24.73 -11.10 12.79
CA THR A 122 23.65 -10.35 13.46
C THR A 122 22.65 -9.82 12.45
N GLU A 123 23.10 -9.16 11.38
CA GLU A 123 22.22 -8.59 10.34
C GLU A 123 21.38 -9.67 9.63
N LEU A 124 22.02 -10.77 9.24
CA LEU A 124 21.33 -11.88 8.59
C LEU A 124 20.31 -12.54 9.52
N GLN A 125 20.63 -12.68 10.81
CA GLN A 125 19.71 -13.20 11.80
C GLN A 125 18.51 -12.27 12.00
N THR A 126 18.77 -10.97 12.17
CA THR A 126 17.73 -9.95 12.35
C THR A 126 16.77 -9.93 11.17
N VAL A 127 17.28 -9.90 9.94
CA VAL A 127 16.41 -9.82 8.76
C VAL A 127 15.63 -11.12 8.54
N LEU A 128 16.24 -12.28 8.83
CA LEU A 128 15.55 -13.57 8.73
C LEU A 128 14.33 -13.62 9.66
N PHE A 129 14.50 -13.30 10.94
CA PHE A 129 13.39 -13.34 11.90
C PHE A 129 12.35 -12.26 11.62
N ARG A 130 12.79 -11.06 11.23
CA ARG A 130 11.87 -9.97 10.84
C ARG A 130 10.98 -10.39 9.66
N LEU A 131 11.56 -10.99 8.62
CA LEU A 131 10.79 -11.44 7.45
C LEU A 131 9.83 -12.58 7.80
N ALA A 132 10.23 -13.52 8.66
CA ALA A 132 9.36 -14.60 9.14
C ALA A 132 8.16 -14.05 9.93
N GLU A 133 8.40 -13.11 10.85
CA GLU A 133 7.35 -12.46 11.64
C GLU A 133 6.40 -11.63 10.77
N GLN A 134 6.95 -10.86 9.82
CA GLN A 134 6.15 -10.09 8.87
C GLN A 134 5.28 -11.00 8.00
N THR A 135 5.81 -12.13 7.53
CA THR A 135 5.06 -13.11 6.73
C THR A 135 3.89 -13.68 7.54
N SER A 136 4.13 -14.15 8.76
CA SER A 136 3.07 -14.64 9.66
C SER A 136 1.99 -13.59 9.97
N THR A 137 2.42 -12.34 10.21
CA THR A 137 1.51 -11.22 10.44
C THR A 137 0.67 -10.91 9.21
N LEU A 138 1.27 -10.91 8.02
CA LEU A 138 0.58 -10.67 6.76
C LEU A 138 -0.42 -11.79 6.44
N GLU A 139 -0.06 -13.05 6.66
CA GLU A 139 -0.97 -14.20 6.52
C GLU A 139 -2.19 -14.07 7.44
N THR A 140 -1.96 -13.68 8.70
CA THR A 140 -3.04 -13.45 9.67
C THR A 140 -3.96 -12.32 9.23
N LYS A 141 -3.40 -11.17 8.82
CA LYS A 141 -4.17 -10.02 8.32
C LYS A 141 -4.96 -10.36 7.06
N LEU A 142 -4.36 -11.12 6.14
CA LEU A 142 -4.99 -11.56 4.90
C LEU A 142 -6.16 -12.52 5.17
N SER A 143 -5.99 -13.46 6.10
CA SER A 143 -7.07 -14.33 6.55
C SER A 143 -8.24 -13.55 7.16
N ALA A 144 -7.97 -12.59 8.04
CA ALA A 144 -9.00 -11.75 8.67
C ALA A 144 -9.73 -10.86 7.64
N ALA A 145 -9.01 -10.30 6.67
CA ALA A 145 -9.59 -9.52 5.58
C ALA A 145 -10.52 -10.39 4.69
N ASN A 146 -10.07 -11.59 4.33
CA ASN A 146 -10.88 -12.53 3.54
C ASN A 146 -12.16 -12.95 4.27
N GLN A 147 -12.09 -13.26 5.57
CA GLN A 147 -13.29 -13.56 6.36
C GLN A 147 -14.27 -12.39 6.41
N SER A 148 -13.76 -11.16 6.50
CA SER A 148 -14.59 -9.95 6.50
C SER A 148 -15.27 -9.73 5.14
N LEU A 149 -14.56 -9.97 4.04
CA LEU A 149 -15.13 -9.93 2.69
C LEU A 149 -16.22 -10.98 2.48
N GLU A 150 -16.03 -12.20 2.96
CA GLU A 150 -17.05 -13.26 2.85
C GLU A 150 -18.31 -12.94 3.67
N LYS A 151 -18.17 -12.37 4.87
CA LYS A 151 -19.31 -11.88 5.66
C LYS A 151 -20.10 -10.78 4.92
N LEU A 152 -19.39 -9.83 4.30
CA LEU A 152 -20.01 -8.75 3.53
C LEU A 152 -20.73 -9.27 2.28
N LYS A 153 -20.16 -10.27 1.59
CA LYS A 153 -20.82 -10.92 0.46
C LYS A 153 -22.08 -11.65 0.89
N ALA A 154 -22.02 -12.42 1.99
CA ALA A 154 -23.17 -13.13 2.55
C ALA A 154 -24.31 -12.19 2.99
N GLN A 155 -23.99 -10.99 3.49
CA GLN A 155 -25.01 -9.98 3.81
C GLN A 155 -25.67 -9.38 2.56
N LYS A 156 -24.95 -9.25 1.43
CA LYS A 156 -25.53 -8.77 0.16
C LYS A 156 -26.38 -9.81 -0.56
N THR A 157 -26.16 -11.10 -0.34
CA THR A 157 -26.90 -12.20 -0.97
C THR A 157 -27.98 -12.82 -0.07
N GLY A 158 -28.12 -12.37 1.18
CA GLY A 158 -29.16 -12.83 2.10
C GLY A 158 -30.57 -12.37 1.70
N PRO A 159 -31.64 -13.11 2.07
CA PRO A 159 -33.03 -12.81 1.68
C PRO A 159 -33.62 -11.52 2.26
N SER A 160 -32.83 -10.73 3.00
CA SER A 160 -33.30 -9.59 3.79
C SER A 160 -33.49 -8.29 2.99
N GLY A 161 -33.09 -8.25 1.72
CA GLY A 161 -33.30 -7.08 0.86
C GLY A 161 -34.75 -6.85 0.42
N MET A 162 -35.63 -7.85 0.58
CA MET A 162 -37.04 -7.75 0.15
C MET A 162 -38.05 -7.69 1.32
N ASN A 163 -37.66 -8.09 2.53
CA ASN A 163 -38.60 -8.23 3.65
C ASN A 163 -38.64 -7.01 4.61
N ALA A 164 -37.66 -6.11 4.55
CA ALA A 164 -37.64 -4.91 5.38
C ALA A 164 -38.67 -3.84 4.97
N LEU A 165 -39.38 -4.02 3.84
CA LEU A 165 -40.45 -3.11 3.39
C LEU A 165 -41.86 -3.57 3.85
N MET A 166 -42.01 -4.78 4.38
CA MET A 166 -43.34 -5.31 4.75
C MET A 166 -43.71 -5.15 6.24
N ASP A 167 -42.79 -4.71 7.11
CA ASP A 167 -43.03 -4.59 8.55
C ASP A 167 -43.11 -3.14 9.05
N LEU A 168 -43.68 -2.26 8.24
CA LEU A 168 -44.13 -0.94 8.69
C LEU A 168 -45.64 -0.83 8.51
N GLY A 169 -46.38 -1.24 9.55
CA GLY A 169 -47.67 -0.63 9.85
C GLY A 169 -48.87 -1.56 10.01
N ALA A 170 -48.83 -2.50 10.95
CA ALA A 170 -50.07 -3.06 11.51
C ALA A 170 -50.63 -2.14 12.60
N LYS A 171 -51.15 -0.94 12.24
CA LYS A 171 -52.08 -0.19 13.10
C LYS A 171 -53.24 0.40 12.29
N LYS A 172 -54.43 -0.05 12.68
CA LYS A 172 -55.79 0.37 12.29
C LYS A 172 -55.90 1.84 11.87
N ILE A 173 -56.60 2.07 10.74
CA ILE A 173 -57.65 3.07 10.42
C ILE A 173 -58.04 2.73 8.96
N GLY A 174 -59.23 2.22 8.65
CA GLY A 174 -60.46 3.01 8.49
C GLY A 174 -60.72 3.33 7.02
N ALA A 175 -61.86 2.85 6.50
CA ALA A 175 -62.58 3.28 5.28
C ALA A 175 -61.98 3.03 3.88
N GLN A 176 -62.63 2.10 3.17
CA GLN A 176 -63.05 2.13 1.75
C GLN A 176 -62.20 2.87 0.70
N ALA A 177 -61.65 2.13 -0.27
CA ALA A 177 -61.79 2.43 -1.70
C ALA A 177 -61.42 1.19 -2.54
N LYS A 178 -62.38 0.66 -3.31
CA LYS A 178 -62.13 -0.41 -4.28
C LYS A 178 -61.29 0.15 -5.44
N ALA A 179 -60.12 -0.44 -5.69
CA ALA A 179 -59.28 -0.09 -6.83
C ALA A 179 -59.90 -0.58 -8.15
N LYS A 180 -60.18 0.33 -9.08
CA LYS A 180 -60.65 0.00 -10.44
C LYS A 180 -59.55 -0.70 -11.25
N PRO A 181 -59.90 -1.70 -12.10
CA PRO A 181 -58.93 -2.39 -12.95
C PRO A 181 -58.34 -1.44 -14.01
N ARG A 182 -57.01 -1.42 -14.11
CA ARG A 182 -56.25 -0.60 -15.06
C ARG A 182 -56.34 -1.17 -16.48
N LYS A 183 -56.67 -0.33 -17.46
CA LYS A 183 -56.69 -0.71 -18.89
C LYS A 183 -55.27 -0.91 -19.43
N THR A 184 -55.10 -1.97 -20.22
CA THR A 184 -53.86 -2.39 -20.87
C THR A 184 -53.29 -1.27 -21.76
N GLY A 185 -52.00 -0.94 -21.59
CA GLY A 185 -51.27 -0.02 -22.49
C GLY A 185 -50.53 1.16 -21.84
N MET A 186 -50.51 1.29 -20.51
CA MET A 186 -49.73 2.35 -19.83
C MET A 186 -48.29 1.89 -19.56
N SER A 187 -47.31 2.61 -20.11
CA SER A 187 -45.88 2.36 -19.88
C SER A 187 -45.48 2.67 -18.44
N VAL A 188 -44.69 1.77 -17.83
CA VAL A 188 -44.26 1.85 -16.42
C VAL A 188 -43.17 2.90 -16.20
N VAL A 189 -42.39 3.24 -17.23
CA VAL A 189 -41.20 4.11 -17.09
C VAL A 189 -41.53 5.60 -17.27
N ASN A 190 -42.64 5.93 -17.95
CA ASN A 190 -43.08 7.33 -18.09
C ASN A 190 -44.61 7.43 -18.14
N PRO A 191 -45.27 7.65 -17.00
CA PRO A 191 -46.73 7.73 -16.90
C PRO A 191 -47.35 8.88 -17.70
N ALA A 192 -46.57 9.89 -18.11
CA ALA A 192 -47.05 11.07 -18.83
C ALA A 192 -46.97 10.93 -20.37
N SER A 193 -46.38 9.86 -20.90
CA SER A 193 -46.21 9.72 -22.34
C SER A 193 -47.47 9.12 -23.00
N ARG A 194 -48.37 9.99 -23.46
CA ARG A 194 -49.40 9.61 -24.44
C ARG A 194 -48.71 9.31 -25.78
N LYS A 195 -48.62 8.03 -26.17
CA LYS A 195 -48.20 7.63 -27.52
C LYS A 195 -49.07 8.37 -28.56
N ARG A 196 -48.43 9.16 -29.44
CA ARG A 196 -49.07 9.70 -30.64
C ARG A 196 -49.51 8.52 -31.52
N LYS A 197 -50.76 8.54 -31.99
CA LYS A 197 -51.27 7.57 -32.97
C LYS A 197 -50.48 7.75 -34.28
N ALA A 198 -50.07 6.65 -34.91
CA ALA A 198 -49.51 6.68 -36.25
C ALA A 198 -50.54 7.21 -37.25
N ALA A 199 -50.08 8.03 -38.21
CA ALA A 199 -50.92 8.58 -39.27
C ALA A 199 -51.44 7.46 -40.17
N LYS A 200 -52.75 7.45 -40.44
CA LYS A 200 -53.37 6.56 -41.44
C LYS A 200 -53.07 7.15 -42.82
N GLY A 201 -52.49 6.34 -43.72
CA GLY A 201 -52.18 6.73 -45.09
C GLY A 201 -53.42 7.12 -45.89
N VAL A 202 -53.23 8.04 -46.83
CA VAL A 202 -54.24 8.52 -47.79
C VAL A 202 -54.39 7.47 -48.90
N VAL A 203 -55.63 7.10 -49.21
CA VAL A 203 -55.98 6.28 -50.38
C VAL A 203 -56.20 7.24 -51.55
N PHE A 204 -55.53 6.99 -52.67
CA PHE A 204 -55.82 7.66 -53.94
C PHE A 204 -56.70 6.75 -54.79
N ASP A 205 -57.64 7.37 -55.50
CA ASP A 205 -58.45 6.78 -56.57
C ASP A 205 -57.70 6.95 -57.91
#